data_AF-A0A849DIR5-F1
#
_entry.id   AF-A0A849DIR5-F1
#
_cell.length_a   1.000
_cell.length_b   1.000
_cell.length_c   1.000
_cell.angle_alpha   90.00
_cell.angle_beta   90.00
_cell.angle_gamma   90.00
#
_symmetry.space_group_name_H-M   'P 1'
#
loop_
_entity.id
_entity.type
_entity.pdbx_description
1 polymer ?
#
loop_
_entity_poly.entity_id
_entity_poly.type
_entity_poly.pdbx_seq_one_letter_code
_entity_poly.pdbx_strand_id
1 'polypeptide(L)' 'MSLPGLRRVLDDYARHYNGWRPHRSLELRPPRSQRPVADLTRERIKRRPVLGGLISEYERAA' A
#
# COMPACT_ATOMS: atom_id res chain seq x y z
N MET A 1 -20.20 0.59 -10.93
CA MET A 1 -18.72 0.72 -10.87
C MET A 1 -18.17 -0.41 -11.75
N SER A 2 -17.64 -0.09 -12.93
CA SER A 2 -17.17 -1.11 -13.87
C SER A 2 -15.74 -1.52 -13.51
N LEU A 3 -15.50 -2.82 -13.33
CA LEU A 3 -14.15 -3.34 -13.16
C LEU A 3 -13.38 -3.16 -14.48
N PRO A 4 -12.16 -2.59 -14.46
CA PRO A 4 -11.32 -2.60 -15.64
C PRO A 4 -11.10 -4.06 -16.09
N GLY A 5 -10.89 -4.27 -17.40
CA GLY A 5 -10.66 -5.61 -17.94
C GLY A 5 -9.56 -6.36 -17.17
N LEU A 6 -9.69 -7.68 -17.06
CA LEU A 6 -8.86 -8.54 -16.19
C LEU A 6 -7.36 -8.27 -16.30
N ARG A 7 -6.83 -8.11 -17.52
CA ARG A 7 -5.42 -7.78 -17.78
C ARG A 7 -4.96 -6.55 -16.98
N ARG A 8 -5.75 -5.48 -17.01
CA ARG A 8 -5.45 -4.22 -16.34
C ARG A 8 -5.50 -4.37 -14.81
N VAL A 9 -6.45 -5.14 -14.29
CA VAL A 9 -6.52 -5.44 -12.85
C VAL A 9 -5.26 -6.18 -12.40
N LEU A 10 -4.80 -7.17 -13.16
CA LEU A 10 -3.60 -7.95 -12.83
C LEU A 10 -2.32 -7.10 -12.92
N ASP A 11 -2.19 -6.25 -13.93
CA ASP A 11 -1.04 -5.35 -14.08
C ASP A 11 -0.97 -4.34 -12.95
N ASP A 12 -2.11 -3.71 -12.61
CA ASP A 12 -2.19 -2.75 -11.51
C ASP A 12 -1.97 -3.45 -10.15
N TYR A 13 -2.44 -4.69 -9.99
CA TYR A 13 -2.19 -5.52 -8.81
C TYR A 13 -0.71 -5.84 -8.66
N ALA A 14 -0.05 -6.30 -9.73
CA ALA A 14 1.37 -6.61 -9.71
C ALA A 14 2.20 -5.35 -9.41
N ARG A 15 1.84 -4.19 -9.97
CA ARG A 15 2.49 -2.91 -9.66
C ARG A 15 2.32 -2.53 -8.19
N HIS A 16 1.11 -2.65 -7.66
CA HIS A 16 0.81 -2.40 -6.25
C HIS A 16 1.61 -3.32 -5.34
N TYR A 17 1.53 -4.64 -5.54
CA TYR A 17 2.21 -5.65 -4.72
C TYR A 17 3.74 -5.53 -4.78
N ASN A 18 4.30 -5.24 -5.95
CA ASN A 18 5.74 -5.10 -6.11
C ASN A 18 6.27 -3.73 -5.65
N GLY A 19 5.45 -2.68 -5.74
CA GLY A 19 5.80 -1.31 -5.35
C GLY A 19 5.64 -1.05 -3.85
N TRP A 20 4.62 -1.62 -3.23
CA TRP A 20 4.43 -1.65 -1.79
C TRP A 20 4.76 -3.07 -1.32
N ARG A 21 6.00 -3.30 -0.91
CA ARG A 21 6.38 -4.57 -0.28
C ARG A 21 6.04 -4.51 1.20
N PRO A 22 4.90 -5.06 1.68
CA PRO A 22 4.79 -5.38 3.10
C PRO A 22 5.93 -6.33 3.43
N HIS A 23 6.69 -5.98 4.46
CA HIS A 23 7.92 -6.63 4.86
C HIS A 23 7.67 -8.10 5.22
N ARG A 24 7.70 -8.99 4.24
CA ARG A 24 7.99 -10.41 4.46
C ARG A 24 9.41 -10.71 3.98
N SER A 25 10.38 -9.99 4.56
CA SER A 25 11.66 -10.64 4.79
C SER A 25 11.42 -11.78 5.78
N LEU A 26 12.27 -12.81 5.76
CA LEU A 26 12.47 -13.65 6.94
C LEU A 26 12.62 -12.68 8.14
N GLU A 27 11.83 -12.87 9.20
CA GLU A 27 11.75 -12.03 10.41
C GLU A 27 10.87 -10.75 10.37
N LEU A 28 10.08 -10.48 9.32
CA LEU A 28 9.19 -9.29 9.25
C LEU A 28 9.91 -7.93 9.34
N ARG A 29 11.21 -7.87 9.03
CA ARG A 29 12.01 -6.64 9.16
C ARG A 29 12.02 -5.82 7.86
N PRO A 30 11.78 -4.50 7.93
CA PRO A 30 11.97 -3.63 6.77
C PRO A 30 13.44 -3.64 6.30
N PRO A 31 13.74 -3.84 5.00
CA PRO A 31 15.12 -3.86 4.50
C PRO A 31 15.88 -2.54 4.71
N ARG A 32 15.18 -1.42 4.64
CA ARG A 32 15.67 -0.05 4.92
C ARG A 32 14.49 0.85 5.29
N SER A 33 14.07 0.85 6.56
CA SER A 33 13.19 1.91 7.04
C SER A 33 14.05 3.12 7.45
N GLN A 34 14.21 4.10 6.56
CA GLN A 34 14.75 5.42 6.94
C GLN A 34 13.69 6.32 7.57
N ARG A 35 12.44 5.84 7.67
CA ARG A 35 11.34 6.63 8.23
C ARG A 35 11.33 6.48 9.74
N PRO A 36 11.25 7.59 10.51
CA PRO A 36 11.04 7.51 11.94
C PRO A 36 9.72 6.81 12.25
N VAL A 37 9.68 6.12 13.39
CA VAL A 37 8.45 5.54 13.95
C VAL A 37 7.42 6.66 14.10
N ALA A 38 6.18 6.46 13.61
CA ALA A 38 5.12 7.46 13.78
C ALA A 38 4.76 7.58 15.25
N ASP A 39 4.49 8.81 15.66
CA ASP A 39 3.52 9.03 16.72
C ASP A 39 2.09 8.97 16.12
N LEU A 40 1.46 7.80 16.23
CA LEU A 40 0.11 7.56 15.73
C LEU A 40 -0.97 8.39 16.45
N THR A 41 -0.63 9.08 17.55
CA THR A 41 -1.57 9.99 18.23
C THR A 41 -1.70 11.35 17.53
N ARG A 42 -0.72 11.70 16.67
CA ARG A 42 -0.67 12.99 15.94
C ARG A 42 -0.82 12.84 14.44
N GLU A 43 -0.53 11.66 13.90
CA GLU A 43 -0.55 11.43 12.46
C GLU A 43 -1.94 10.98 11.96
N ARG A 44 -2.55 11.79 11.09
CA ARG A 44 -3.81 11.42 10.44
C ARG A 44 -3.55 10.39 9.35
N ILE A 45 -4.30 9.30 9.32
CA ILE A 45 -4.20 8.29 8.26
C ILE A 45 -5.11 8.67 7.09
N LYS A 46 -4.55 8.74 5.87
CA LYS A 46 -5.29 8.88 4.62
C LYS A 46 -5.49 7.50 4.00
N ARG A 47 -6.74 7.20 3.64
CA ARG A 47 -7.12 5.99 2.91
C ARG A 47 -7.34 6.33 1.44
N ARG A 48 -6.73 5.55 0.55
CA ARG A 48 -6.89 5.66 -0.90
C ARG A 48 -7.39 4.33 -1.49
N PRO A 49 -8.58 4.28 -2.11
CA PRO A 49 -9.00 3.11 -2.86
C PRO A 49 -8.19 2.97 -4.16
N VAL A 50 -7.73 1.76 -4.45
CA VAL A 50 -7.02 1.38 -5.68
C VAL A 50 -7.66 0.13 -6.29
N LEU A 51 -7.25 -0.26 -7.52
CA LEU A 51 -7.85 -1.37 -8.28
C LEU A 51 -9.38 -1.30 -8.40
N GLY A 52 -9.91 -0.11 -8.69
CA GLY A 52 -11.36 0.08 -8.74
C GLY A 52 -12.05 -0.15 -7.39
N GLY A 53 -11.35 0.09 -6.28
CA GLY A 53 -11.89 -0.04 -4.93
C GLY A 53 -11.68 -1.41 -4.28
N LEU A 54 -11.11 -2.38 -5.00
CA LEU A 54 -10.84 -3.72 -4.48
C LEU A 54 -9.80 -3.71 -3.37
N ILE A 55 -8.85 -2.76 -3.40
CA ILE A 55 -7.80 -2.61 -2.41
C ILE A 55 -7.83 -1.19 -1.83
N SER A 56 -7.49 -1.05 -0.55
CA SER A 56 -7.29 0.25 0.10
C SER A 56 -5.83 0.38 0.52
N GLU A 57 -5.17 1.42 0.02
CA GLU A 57 -3.86 1.87 0.49
C GLU A 57 -4.04 2.85 1.65
N TYR A 58 -3.10 2.85 2.60
CA TYR A 58 -3.12 3.70 3.78
C TYR A 58 -1.79 4.44 3.89
N GLU A 59 -1.82 5.77 3.83
CA GLU A 59 -0.64 6.61 3.99
C GLU A 59 -0.81 7.58 5.15
N ARG A 60 0.30 8.03 5.72
CA ARG A 60 0.29 9.09 6.75
C ARG A 60 0.07 10.42 6.04
N ALA A 61 -0.92 11.18 6.49
CA ALA A 61 -1.08 12.58 6.11
C ALA A 61 0.04 13.39 6.78
N ALA A 62 0.73 14.21 5.98
CA ALA A 62 1.54 15.30 6.50
C ALA A 62 0.69 16.25 7.36
#